data_AF-A0A959G0W7-F1
#
_entry.id   AF-A0A959G0W7-F1
#
_cell.length_a   1.000
_cell.length_b   1.000
_cell.length_c   1.000
_cell.angle_alpha   90.00
_cell.angle_beta   90.00
_cell.angle_gamma   90.00
#
_symmetry.space_group_name_H-M   'P 1'
#
loop_
_entity.id
_entity.type
_entity.pdbx_description
1 polymer ?
#
loop_
_entity_poly.entity_id
_entity_poly.type
_entity_poly.pdbx_seq_one_letter_code
_entity_poly.pdbx_strand_id
1 'polypeptide(L)'
;NALYRHKDLADMRDTDEEDPTEVEAKAHNLNYVNLDGNVGCMVNGAGLAMATMDIIKLSGGEPANFLDVGGTADAARVEQAFRIILRDPKVKAILINIFGGIVRCDRVAQGVVDAYNNMGNINVPIIVRLQGTNADLAKKIIDESGLAVHSAILLQEAADLVSEVLA
;
A
#
# COMPACT_ATOMS: atom_id res chain seq x y z
N ASN A 1 -18.49 -10.12 9.53
CA ASN A 1 -18.07 -9.90 10.93
C ASN A 1 -18.73 -10.80 11.99
N ALA A 2 -19.81 -11.54 11.71
CA ALA A 2 -20.48 -12.38 12.73
C ALA A 2 -20.07 -13.87 12.71
N LEU A 3 -19.26 -14.32 11.75
CA LEU A 3 -18.88 -15.73 11.61
C LEU A 3 -18.15 -16.30 12.83
N TYR A 4 -17.48 -15.46 13.64
CA TYR A 4 -16.80 -15.92 14.87
C TYR A 4 -17.75 -16.61 15.88
N ARG A 5 -19.05 -16.31 15.82
CA ARG A 5 -20.09 -16.90 16.68
C ARG A 5 -20.99 -17.90 15.95
N HIS A 6 -20.68 -18.23 14.69
CA HIS A 6 -21.38 -19.21 13.85
C HIS A 6 -20.34 -20.09 13.16
N LYS A 7 -19.66 -20.93 13.94
CA LYS A 7 -18.55 -21.76 13.46
C LYS A 7 -18.98 -22.74 12.37
N ASP A 8 -20.17 -23.31 12.52
CA ASP A 8 -20.83 -24.16 11.54
C ASP A 8 -20.93 -23.51 10.15
N LEU A 9 -21.24 -22.22 10.09
CA LEU A 9 -21.27 -21.46 8.83
C LEU A 9 -19.87 -21.07 8.33
N ALA A 10 -18.93 -20.82 9.25
CA ALA A 10 -17.56 -20.50 8.88
C ALA A 10 -16.84 -21.71 8.24
N ASP A 11 -17.14 -22.92 8.73
CA ASP A 11 -16.60 -24.18 8.20
C ASP A 11 -17.15 -24.52 6.80
N MET A 12 -18.26 -23.90 6.40
CA MET A 12 -18.84 -24.01 5.05
C MET A 12 -18.21 -23.05 4.03
N ARG A 13 -17.20 -22.25 4.41
CA ARG A 13 -16.52 -21.32 3.50
C ARG A 13 -15.77 -22.09 2.42
N ASP A 14 -16.12 -21.82 1.17
CA ASP A 14 -15.41 -22.30 0.00
C ASP A 14 -14.46 -21.21 -0.52
N THR A 15 -13.15 -21.45 -0.44
CA THR A 15 -12.13 -20.51 -0.91
C THR A 15 -11.89 -20.57 -2.41
N ASP A 16 -12.36 -21.62 -3.09
CA ASP A 16 -12.17 -21.78 -4.55
C ASP A 16 -13.11 -20.83 -5.34
N GLU A 17 -14.16 -20.33 -4.71
CA GLU A 17 -15.10 -19.32 -5.24
C GLU A 17 -14.68 -17.87 -4.90
N GLU A 18 -13.56 -17.67 -4.20
CA GLU A 18 -13.03 -16.35 -3.84
C GLU A 18 -11.78 -16.01 -4.68
N ASP A 19 -11.45 -14.72 -4.85
CA ASP A 19 -10.20 -14.34 -5.51
C ASP A 19 -8.99 -14.82 -4.67
N PRO A 20 -8.06 -15.61 -5.24
CA PRO A 20 -6.92 -16.16 -4.49
C PRO A 20 -6.03 -15.10 -3.84
N THR A 21 -5.91 -13.92 -4.47
CA THR A 21 -5.13 -12.78 -3.98
C THR A 21 -5.80 -12.15 -2.77
N GLU A 22 -7.13 -12.03 -2.79
CA GLU A 22 -7.91 -11.53 -1.65
C GLU A 22 -7.86 -12.51 -0.46
N VAL A 23 -7.93 -13.81 -0.73
CA VAL A 23 -7.79 -14.87 0.29
C VAL A 23 -6.41 -14.79 0.96
N GLU A 24 -5.34 -14.67 0.18
CA GLU A 24 -3.97 -14.52 0.67
C GLU A 24 -3.79 -13.22 1.48
N ALA A 25 -4.24 -12.09 0.94
CA ALA A 25 -4.19 -10.80 1.63
C ALA A 25 -4.89 -10.89 3.00
N LYS A 26 -6.06 -11.51 3.04
CA LYS A 26 -6.83 -11.71 4.27
C LYS A 26 -6.12 -12.58 5.30
N ALA A 27 -5.33 -13.58 4.88
CA ALA A 27 -4.50 -14.37 5.80
C ALA A 27 -3.42 -13.51 6.49
N HIS A 28 -2.99 -12.42 5.85
CA HIS A 28 -2.06 -11.43 6.41
C HIS A 28 -2.77 -10.25 7.10
N ASN A 29 -4.09 -10.31 7.29
CA ASN A 29 -4.93 -9.22 7.81
C ASN A 29 -4.85 -7.93 6.96
N LEU A 30 -4.71 -8.09 5.65
CA LEU A 30 -4.79 -7.01 4.67
C LEU A 30 -6.18 -7.03 4.02
N ASN A 31 -6.79 -5.86 3.86
CA ASN A 31 -8.00 -5.75 3.04
C ASN A 31 -7.56 -5.35 1.64
N TYR A 32 -7.61 -6.29 0.71
CA TYR A 32 -7.22 -6.10 -0.68
C TYR A 32 -8.42 -6.31 -1.59
N VAL A 33 -8.54 -5.50 -2.64
CA VAL A 33 -9.45 -5.74 -3.75
C VAL A 33 -8.69 -5.46 -5.04
N ASN A 34 -8.80 -6.37 -5.99
CA ASN A 34 -8.14 -6.22 -7.28
C ASN A 34 -8.94 -5.28 -8.21
N LEU A 35 -8.24 -4.40 -8.94
CA LEU A 35 -8.83 -3.50 -9.92
C LEU A 35 -8.07 -3.59 -11.25
N ASP A 36 -8.65 -3.07 -12.33
CA ASP A 36 -8.00 -3.04 -13.63
C ASP A 36 -7.29 -1.70 -13.85
N GLY A 37 -6.05 -1.61 -13.38
CA GLY A 37 -5.26 -0.38 -13.43
C GLY A 37 -3.75 -0.61 -13.51
N ASN A 38 -2.99 0.47 -13.40
CA ASN A 38 -1.54 0.50 -13.55
C ASN A 38 -0.80 1.13 -12.36
N VAL A 39 -1.48 1.73 -11.40
CA VAL A 39 -0.86 2.27 -10.18
C VAL A 39 -1.35 1.48 -8.97
N GLY A 40 -0.44 0.72 -8.37
CA GLY A 40 -0.73 0.04 -7.11
C GLY A 40 -0.82 1.05 -5.97
N CYS A 41 -1.73 0.86 -5.01
CA CYS A 41 -1.79 1.71 -3.83
C CYS A 41 -1.69 0.90 -2.54
N MET A 42 -1.04 1.48 -1.51
CA MET A 42 -0.94 0.91 -0.17
C MET A 42 -1.23 2.00 0.85
N VAL A 43 -2.29 1.82 1.64
CA VAL A 43 -2.84 2.89 2.48
C VAL A 43 -3.26 2.34 3.84
N ASN A 44 -3.26 3.17 4.88
CA ASN A 44 -3.90 2.82 6.16
C ASN A 44 -5.26 3.52 6.30
N GLY A 45 -6.31 2.71 6.48
CA GLY A 45 -7.69 3.12 6.61
C GLY A 45 -8.43 3.15 5.26
N ALA A 46 -9.53 2.40 5.19
CA ALA A 46 -10.36 2.27 4.00
C ALA A 46 -10.80 3.60 3.35
N GLY A 47 -11.15 4.62 4.16
CA GLY A 47 -11.53 5.94 3.63
C GLY A 47 -10.40 6.65 2.90
N LEU A 48 -9.19 6.59 3.45
CA LEU A 48 -8.00 7.16 2.82
C LEU A 48 -7.60 6.33 1.59
N ALA A 49 -7.79 5.01 1.63
CA ALA A 49 -7.52 4.14 0.48
C ALA A 49 -8.40 4.50 -0.71
N MET A 50 -9.71 4.70 -0.49
CA MET A 50 -10.63 5.19 -1.52
C MET A 50 -10.22 6.55 -2.06
N ALA A 51 -9.92 7.52 -1.19
CA ALA A 51 -9.47 8.84 -1.64
C ALA A 51 -8.15 8.80 -2.43
N THR A 52 -7.25 7.86 -2.09
CA THR A 52 -5.97 7.69 -2.79
C THR A 52 -6.20 7.13 -4.20
N MET A 53 -7.13 6.19 -4.36
CA MET A 53 -7.52 5.71 -5.69
C MET A 53 -8.11 6.83 -6.55
N ASP A 54 -8.96 7.68 -5.96
CA ASP A 54 -9.54 8.83 -6.66
C ASP A 54 -8.44 9.79 -7.13
N ILE A 55 -7.44 10.06 -6.27
CA ILE A 55 -6.31 10.93 -6.62
C ILE A 55 -5.45 10.34 -7.72
N ILE A 56 -5.13 9.04 -7.67
CA ILE A 56 -4.41 8.34 -8.74
C ILE A 56 -5.14 8.56 -10.07
N LYS A 57 -6.47 8.45 -10.07
CA LYS A 57 -7.29 8.65 -11.27
C LYS A 57 -7.28 10.11 -11.75
N LEU A 58 -7.35 11.06 -10.83
CA LEU A 58 -7.24 12.49 -11.14
C LEU A 58 -5.86 12.89 -11.67
N SER A 59 -4.80 12.16 -11.28
CA SER A 59 -3.44 12.28 -11.80
C SER A 59 -3.22 11.61 -13.17
N GLY A 60 -4.25 11.01 -13.76
CA GLY A 60 -4.15 10.33 -15.07
C GLY A 60 -3.63 8.90 -15.01
N GLY A 61 -3.43 8.33 -13.81
CA GLY A 61 -3.22 6.90 -13.62
C GLY A 61 -4.54 6.14 -13.50
N GLU A 62 -4.48 4.82 -13.45
CA GLU A 62 -5.62 3.98 -13.09
C GLU A 62 -5.26 3.13 -11.86
N PRO A 63 -6.04 3.16 -10.77
CA PRO A 63 -5.72 2.39 -9.57
C PRO A 63 -5.81 0.89 -9.87
N ALA A 64 -4.71 0.17 -9.68
CA ALA A 64 -4.60 -1.27 -9.91
C ALA A 64 -5.20 -2.09 -8.76
N ASN A 65 -5.30 -1.51 -7.57
CA ASN A 65 -5.86 -2.19 -6.43
C ASN A 65 -6.40 -1.20 -5.39
N PHE A 66 -7.26 -1.71 -4.51
CA PHE A 66 -7.51 -1.17 -3.19
C PHE A 66 -6.69 -1.97 -2.19
N LEU A 67 -5.98 -1.32 -1.27
CA LEU A 67 -5.30 -2.01 -0.18
C LEU A 67 -5.25 -1.16 1.09
N ASP A 68 -5.94 -1.65 2.12
CA ASP A 68 -5.87 -1.14 3.48
C ASP A 68 -5.02 -2.08 4.36
N VAL A 69 -3.86 -1.59 4.79
CA VAL A 69 -2.94 -2.32 5.70
C VAL A 69 -3.33 -2.21 7.18
N GLY A 70 -4.37 -1.43 7.48
CA GLY A 70 -4.90 -1.17 8.82
C GLY A 70 -4.10 -0.13 9.62
N GLY A 71 -4.60 0.20 10.81
CA GLY A 71 -4.00 1.22 11.68
C GLY A 71 -2.64 0.87 12.30
N THR A 72 -2.20 -0.38 12.17
CA THR A 72 -0.90 -0.88 12.67
C THR A 72 -0.13 -1.52 11.52
N ALA A 73 0.48 -0.68 10.68
CA ALA A 73 1.35 -1.13 9.59
C ALA A 73 2.75 -1.48 10.15
N ASP A 74 2.99 -2.75 10.44
CA ASP A 74 4.33 -3.26 10.75
C ASP A 74 5.09 -3.64 9.46
N ALA A 75 6.41 -3.81 9.56
CA ALA A 75 7.27 -4.08 8.41
C ALA A 75 6.89 -5.37 7.66
N ALA A 76 6.44 -6.41 8.38
CA ALA A 76 6.05 -7.67 7.78
C ALA A 76 4.79 -7.51 6.91
N ARG A 77 3.79 -6.76 7.38
CA ARG A 77 2.59 -6.45 6.60
C ARG A 77 2.89 -5.60 5.37
N VAL A 78 3.77 -4.61 5.51
CA VAL A 78 4.22 -3.77 4.38
C VAL A 78 4.91 -4.62 3.32
N GLU A 79 5.79 -5.55 3.72
CA GLU A 79 6.45 -6.46 2.78
C GLU A 79 5.44 -7.37 2.06
N GLN A 80 4.48 -7.98 2.77
CA GLN A 80 3.46 -8.80 2.12
C GLN A 80 2.57 -7.99 1.17
N ALA A 81 2.20 -6.77 1.57
CA ALA A 81 1.46 -5.85 0.74
C ALA A 81 2.22 -5.52 -0.56
N PHE A 82 3.53 -5.26 -0.49
CA PHE A 82 4.37 -5.08 -1.67
C PHE A 82 4.40 -6.31 -2.57
N ARG A 83 4.59 -7.51 -2.00
CA ARG A 83 4.61 -8.77 -2.76
C ARG A 83 3.30 -9.00 -3.50
N ILE A 84 2.17 -8.72 -2.86
CA ILE A 84 0.84 -8.85 -3.48
C ILE A 84 0.68 -7.86 -4.64
N ILE A 85 0.99 -6.57 -4.43
CA ILE A 85 0.86 -5.55 -5.49
C ILE A 85 1.77 -5.87 -6.69
N LEU A 86 3.03 -6.22 -6.44
CA LEU A 86 4.03 -6.46 -7.48
C LEU A 86 3.82 -7.77 -8.27
N ARG A 87 2.87 -8.63 -7.85
CA ARG A 87 2.46 -9.80 -8.65
C ARG A 87 1.66 -9.42 -9.87
N ASP A 88 0.99 -8.27 -9.87
CA ASP A 88 0.27 -7.80 -11.05
C ASP A 88 1.25 -7.13 -12.04
N PRO A 89 1.50 -7.72 -13.22
CA PRO A 89 2.41 -7.15 -14.22
C PRO A 89 1.90 -5.83 -14.84
N LYS A 90 0.61 -5.50 -14.65
CA LYS A 90 0.04 -4.22 -15.10
C LYS A 90 0.54 -3.05 -14.26
N VAL A 91 0.95 -3.28 -13.02
CA VAL A 91 1.47 -2.24 -12.13
C VAL A 91 2.74 -1.64 -12.71
N LYS A 92 2.73 -0.31 -12.90
CA LYS A 92 3.82 0.53 -13.41
C LYS A 92 4.34 1.51 -12.37
N ALA A 93 3.57 1.81 -11.32
CA ALA A 93 4.00 2.63 -10.19
C ALA A 93 3.28 2.17 -8.91
N ILE A 94 3.86 2.46 -7.75
CA ILE A 94 3.24 2.20 -6.44
C ILE A 94 3.16 3.51 -5.65
N LEU A 95 1.96 3.87 -5.19
CA LEU A 95 1.72 4.96 -4.26
C LEU A 95 1.44 4.41 -2.85
N ILE A 96 2.39 4.63 -1.94
CA ILE A 96 2.20 4.41 -0.51
C ILE A 96 1.73 5.72 0.11
N ASN A 97 0.54 5.74 0.67
CA ASN A 97 -0.04 6.91 1.32
C ASN A 97 -0.46 6.54 2.74
N ILE A 98 0.37 6.87 3.73
CA ILE A 98 0.10 6.52 5.12
C ILE A 98 0.00 7.79 5.99
N PHE A 99 -1.07 7.85 6.77
CA PHE A 99 -1.26 8.87 7.80
C PHE A 99 -0.95 8.29 9.18
N GLY A 100 0.21 8.65 9.73
CA GLY A 100 0.68 8.25 11.05
C GLY A 100 0.02 9.06 12.17
N GLY A 101 -1.07 8.54 12.73
CA GLY A 101 -1.63 9.03 13.99
C GLY A 101 -0.93 8.38 15.20
N ILE A 102 -1.48 7.24 15.65
CA ILE A 102 -0.89 6.46 16.75
C ILE A 102 0.43 5.81 16.32
N VAL A 103 0.52 5.39 15.05
CA VAL A 103 1.75 4.84 14.48
C VAL A 103 2.65 5.97 14.01
N ARG A 104 3.92 5.91 14.39
CA ARG A 104 4.91 6.91 13.98
C ARG A 104 5.38 6.63 12.54
N CYS A 105 5.45 7.67 11.72
CA CYS A 105 5.84 7.57 10.32
C CYS A 105 7.27 7.03 10.16
N ASP A 106 8.19 7.30 11.08
CA ASP A 106 9.57 6.81 11.01
C ASP A 106 9.66 5.28 11.04
N ARG A 107 8.78 4.61 11.79
CA ARG A 107 8.72 3.14 11.81
C ARG A 107 8.18 2.58 10.50
N VAL A 108 7.22 3.27 9.89
CA VAL A 108 6.66 2.89 8.59
C VAL A 108 7.69 3.08 7.48
N ALA A 109 8.38 4.22 7.46
CA ALA A 109 9.48 4.47 6.53
C ALA A 109 10.56 3.39 6.62
N GLN A 110 10.98 3.03 7.83
CA GLN A 110 11.93 1.93 8.02
C GLN A 110 11.39 0.62 7.46
N GLY A 111 10.11 0.29 7.71
CA GLY A 111 9.48 -0.90 7.14
C GLY A 111 9.46 -0.92 5.61
N VAL A 112 9.27 0.23 4.96
CA VAL A 112 9.36 0.36 3.50
C VAL A 112 10.79 0.14 3.02
N VAL A 113 11.79 0.73 3.67
CA VAL A 113 13.21 0.55 3.33
C VAL A 113 13.63 -0.90 3.50
N ASP A 114 13.26 -1.52 4.62
CA ASP A 114 13.57 -2.92 4.91
C ASP A 114 12.90 -3.85 3.88
N ALA A 115 11.63 -3.62 3.54
CA ALA A 115 10.91 -4.39 2.53
C ALA A 115 11.58 -4.26 1.15
N TYR A 116 11.96 -3.05 0.74
CA TYR A 116 12.67 -2.83 -0.53
C TYR A 116 13.97 -3.63 -0.57
N ASN A 117 14.80 -3.52 0.47
CA ASN A 117 16.08 -4.22 0.55
C ASN A 117 15.92 -5.75 0.57
N ASN A 118 14.90 -6.28 1.27
CA ASN A 118 14.61 -7.71 1.33
C ASN A 118 14.10 -8.27 0.00
N MET A 119 13.30 -7.48 -0.73
CA MET A 119 12.74 -7.88 -2.02
C MET A 119 13.77 -7.74 -3.16
N GLY A 120 14.80 -6.91 -2.97
CA GLY A 120 15.85 -6.68 -3.95
C GLY A 120 15.38 -5.68 -5.01
N ASN A 121 15.46 -6.05 -6.29
CA ASN A 121 15.26 -5.11 -7.38
C ASN A 121 13.77 -4.89 -7.69
N ILE A 122 13.21 -3.78 -7.20
CA ILE A 122 11.87 -3.32 -7.58
C ILE A 122 11.99 -2.40 -8.79
N ASN A 123 11.50 -2.86 -9.94
CA ASN A 123 11.65 -2.17 -11.23
C ASN A 123 10.57 -1.11 -11.52
N VAL A 124 9.65 -0.88 -10.57
CA VAL A 124 8.61 0.14 -10.69
C VAL A 124 8.89 1.29 -9.73
N PRO A 125 8.69 2.55 -10.14
CA PRO A 125 8.80 3.70 -9.26
C PRO A 125 7.85 3.58 -8.06
N ILE A 126 8.39 3.90 -6.88
CA ILE A 126 7.64 3.93 -5.62
C ILE A 126 7.57 5.37 -5.16
N ILE A 127 6.36 5.83 -4.85
CA ILE A 127 6.06 7.13 -4.28
C ILE A 127 5.59 6.89 -2.85
N VAL A 128 6.24 7.54 -1.89
CA VAL A 128 5.97 7.38 -0.46
C VAL A 128 5.54 8.72 0.11
N ARG A 129 4.26 8.80 0.47
CA ARG A 129 3.69 9.92 1.21
C ARG A 129 3.39 9.50 2.63
N LEU A 130 4.11 10.09 3.58
CA LEU A 130 3.94 9.86 5.01
C LEU A 130 3.59 11.19 5.68
N GLN A 131 2.44 11.25 6.37
CA GLN A 131 2.03 12.44 7.10
C GLN A 131 1.59 12.10 8.53
N GLY A 132 1.86 13.00 9.48
CA GLY A 132 1.49 12.83 10.90
C GLY A 132 2.71 12.77 11.80
N THR A 133 2.68 11.94 12.84
CA THR A 133 3.75 11.87 13.85
C THR A 133 5.07 11.45 13.21
N ASN A 134 6.12 12.27 13.37
CA ASN A 134 7.46 12.10 12.83
C ASN A 134 7.54 12.01 11.29
N ALA A 135 6.62 12.66 10.57
CA ALA A 135 6.66 12.70 9.10
C ALA A 135 8.00 13.24 8.56
N ASP A 136 8.54 14.30 9.16
CA ASP A 136 9.83 14.88 8.74
C ASP A 136 11.00 13.88 8.86
N LEU A 137 11.02 13.12 9.95
CA LEU A 137 12.03 12.07 10.17
C LEU A 137 11.83 10.92 9.18
N ALA A 138 10.59 10.54 8.90
CA ALA A 138 10.26 9.49 7.95
C ALA A 138 10.70 9.87 6.53
N LYS A 139 10.46 11.11 6.11
CA LYS A 139 10.95 11.65 4.85
C LYS A 139 12.48 11.58 4.77
N LYS A 140 13.17 12.00 5.83
CA LYS A 140 14.63 11.90 5.91
C LYS A 140 15.13 10.46 5.76
N ILE A 141 14.48 9.49 6.42
CA ILE A 141 14.82 8.06 6.29
C ILE A 141 14.70 7.60 4.83
N ILE A 142 13.62 7.96 4.14
CA ILE A 142 13.42 7.59 2.73
C ILE A 142 14.47 8.28 1.84
N ASP A 143 14.69 9.58 2.01
CA ASP A 143 15.62 10.35 1.17
C ASP A 143 17.08 9.90 1.35
N GLU A 144 17.46 9.50 2.57
CA GLU A 144 18.82 9.02 2.90
C GLU A 144 19.01 7.52 2.66
N SER A 145 17.95 6.77 2.31
CA SER A 145 18.00 5.32 2.13
C SER A 145 18.83 4.86 0.91
N GLY A 146 19.10 5.77 -0.03
CA GLY A 146 19.75 5.45 -1.31
C GLY A 146 18.88 4.64 -2.26
N LEU A 147 17.60 4.44 -1.93
CA LEU A 147 16.62 3.75 -2.77
C LEU A 147 16.05 4.68 -3.84
N ALA A 148 15.65 4.11 -4.98
CA ALA A 148 14.96 4.84 -6.04
C ALA A 148 13.48 5.05 -5.66
N VAL A 149 13.25 5.85 -4.62
CA VAL A 149 11.92 6.13 -4.05
C VAL A 149 11.71 7.64 -4.02
N HIS A 150 10.53 8.08 -4.45
CA HIS A 150 10.12 9.48 -4.37
C HIS A 150 9.37 9.69 -3.05
N SER A 151 9.77 10.69 -2.25
CA SER A 151 9.06 11.04 -1.04
C SER A 151 8.20 12.29 -1.24
N ALA A 152 6.99 12.28 -0.69
CA ALA A 152 6.07 13.41 -0.70
C ALA A 152 5.54 13.68 0.71
N ILE A 153 5.14 14.92 0.98
CA ILE A 153 4.47 15.29 2.24
C ILE A 153 3.00 15.56 1.95
N LEU A 154 2.74 16.43 0.97
CA LEU A 154 1.39 16.80 0.59
C LEU A 154 0.78 15.75 -0.33
N LEU A 155 -0.54 15.65 -0.25
CA LEU A 155 -1.28 14.72 -1.09
C LEU A 155 -1.25 15.15 -2.56
N GLN A 156 -1.25 16.46 -2.82
CA GLN A 156 -1.06 17.01 -4.18
C GLN A 156 0.34 16.68 -4.73
N GLU A 157 1.40 16.81 -3.93
CA GLU A 157 2.75 16.43 -4.37
C GLU A 157 2.82 14.96 -4.79
N ALA A 158 2.17 14.07 -4.03
CA ALA A 158 2.09 12.65 -4.38
C ALA A 158 1.32 12.44 -5.70
N ALA A 159 0.25 13.21 -5.93
CA ALA A 159 -0.54 13.18 -7.16
C ALA A 159 0.27 13.65 -8.38
N ASP A 160 1.04 14.72 -8.22
CA ASP A 160 1.90 15.27 -9.27
C ASP A 160 3.01 14.26 -9.62
N LEU A 161 3.65 13.66 -8.60
CA LEU A 161 4.64 12.59 -8.79
C LEU A 161 4.08 11.37 -9.51
N VAL A 162 2.83 10.94 -9.22
CA VAL A 162 2.18 9.85 -9.96
C VAL A 162 2.08 10.21 -11.45
N SER A 163 1.75 11.46 -11.76
CA SER A 163 1.64 11.92 -13.15
C SER A 163 3.01 11.93 -13.84
N GLU A 164 4.06 12.38 -13.14
CA GLU A 164 5.43 12.44 -13.66
C GLU A 164 6.04 11.06 -13.93
N VAL A 165 5.82 10.08 -13.05
CA VAL A 165 6.42 8.74 -13.22
C VAL A 165 5.70 7.88 -14.26
N LEU A 166 4.49 8.27 -14.67
CA LEU A 166 3.70 7.59 -15.70
C LEU A 166 3.84 8.22 -17.09
N ALA A 167 4.41 9.43 -17.18
CA ALA A 167 4.63 10.17 -18.43
C ALA A 167 5.76 9.57 -19.28
#